data_AF-A0A535IB55-F1
#
_entry.id   AF-A0A535IB55-F1
#
_cell.length_a   1.000
_cell.length_b   1.000
_cell.length_c   1.000
_cell.angle_alpha   90.00
_cell.angle_beta   90.00
_cell.angle_gamma   90.00
#
_symmetry.space_group_name_H-M   'P 1'
#
loop_
_entity.id
_entity.type
_entity.pdbx_description
1 polymer ?
#
loop_
_entity_poly.entity_id
_entity_poly.type
_entity_poly.pdbx_seq_one_letter_code
_entity_poly.pdbx_strand_id
1 'polypeptide(L)'
;MQPGSSSQIWASGTDAVTIFDATGKQLGTVPIPGGPQYLSIPLGTMAYVTTRSGAVDAIDIFSHKVFPLISGGKYGPMDYDAITGDVYVPDQLHKQLIVLTPLSSGGNPVPPEPNHTYHLGVAPQSVAITSDGQLGFVALSGGNVAMLDVPGKQIVNTIFVGGNPHFIVTGLYPPVVGTTPQQTAVWGTVINVLAYVFVIALFIVPLLIFRRYSRAGGKASGIKDKK
;
A
#
# COMPACT_ATOMS: atom_id res chain seq x y z
N MET A 1 -18.07 -15.93 -26.73
CA MET A 1 -16.75 -15.26 -26.80
C MET A 1 -16.97 -13.81 -26.42
N GLN A 2 -16.49 -13.36 -25.27
CA GLN A 2 -16.54 -11.94 -24.92
C GLN A 2 -15.61 -11.18 -25.88
N PRO A 3 -16.05 -10.05 -26.48
CA PRO A 3 -15.16 -9.21 -27.27
C PRO A 3 -14.01 -8.76 -26.38
N GLY A 4 -12.78 -8.91 -26.88
CA GLY A 4 -11.55 -8.73 -26.12
C GLY A 4 -11.52 -7.39 -25.37
N SER A 5 -11.16 -7.47 -24.10
CA SER A 5 -10.89 -6.31 -23.24
C SER A 5 -9.65 -5.59 -23.78
N SER A 6 -9.82 -4.72 -24.77
CA SER A 6 -8.73 -3.88 -25.27
C SER A 6 -8.39 -2.83 -24.22
N SER A 7 -7.11 -2.69 -23.90
CA SER A 7 -6.64 -1.65 -22.99
C SER A 7 -7.14 -0.28 -23.43
N GLN A 8 -7.63 0.50 -22.48
CA GLN A 8 -8.13 1.85 -22.70
C GLN A 8 -7.18 2.88 -22.09
N ILE A 9 -7.10 4.04 -22.72
CA ILE A 9 -6.41 5.22 -22.23
C ILE A 9 -7.47 6.27 -21.93
N TRP A 10 -7.51 6.77 -20.71
CA TRP A 10 -8.44 7.81 -20.27
C TRP A 10 -7.65 9.10 -20.06
N ALA A 11 -7.99 10.16 -20.79
CA ALA A 11 -7.24 11.41 -20.80
C ALA A 11 -8.15 12.59 -20.44
N SER A 12 -7.70 13.43 -19.50
CA SER A 12 -8.38 14.68 -19.18
C SER A 12 -8.17 15.70 -20.30
N GLY A 13 -9.26 16.15 -20.92
CA GLY A 13 -9.28 17.22 -21.91
C GLY A 13 -9.60 18.59 -21.30
N THR A 14 -10.23 19.45 -22.09
CA THR A 14 -10.64 20.78 -21.64
C THR A 14 -11.95 20.73 -20.86
N ASP A 15 -12.94 20.00 -21.38
CA ASP A 15 -14.34 19.94 -20.95
C ASP A 15 -14.84 18.49 -20.72
N ALA A 16 -14.06 17.50 -21.14
CA ALA A 16 -14.41 16.09 -21.07
C ALA A 16 -13.19 15.21 -20.81
N VAL A 17 -13.44 14.00 -20.29
CA VAL A 17 -12.47 12.91 -20.31
C VAL A 17 -12.63 12.16 -21.62
N THR A 18 -11.57 12.07 -22.42
CA THR A 18 -11.57 11.37 -23.71
C THR A 18 -10.98 9.98 -23.52
N ILE A 19 -11.64 8.98 -24.10
CA ILE A 19 -11.27 7.57 -23.99
C ILE A 19 -10.71 7.14 -25.35
N PHE A 20 -9.55 6.51 -25.34
CA PHE A 20 -8.89 5.94 -26.51
C PHE A 20 -8.63 4.45 -26.31
N ASP A 21 -8.50 3.70 -27.40
CA ASP A 21 -7.86 2.39 -27.36
C ASP A 21 -6.34 2.52 -27.34
N ALA A 22 -5.64 1.39 -27.18
CA ALA A 22 -4.19 1.32 -27.18
C ALA A 22 -3.52 1.79 -28.51
N THR A 23 -4.28 1.93 -29.60
CA THR A 23 -3.77 2.46 -30.88
C THR A 23 -3.92 3.98 -30.99
N GLY A 24 -4.55 4.61 -29.99
CA GLY A 24 -4.87 6.04 -29.99
C GLY A 24 -6.16 6.38 -30.73
N LYS A 25 -6.96 5.39 -31.14
CA LYS A 25 -8.28 5.65 -31.71
C LYS A 25 -9.24 6.05 -30.60
N GLN A 26 -9.91 7.18 -30.79
CA GLN A 26 -10.94 7.64 -29.85
C GLN A 26 -12.12 6.67 -29.82
N LEU A 27 -12.46 6.20 -28.62
CA LEU A 27 -13.59 5.32 -28.33
C LEU A 27 -14.80 6.10 -27.83
N GLY A 28 -14.59 7.23 -27.15
CA GLY A 28 -15.66 8.01 -26.57
C GLY A 28 -15.19 9.20 -25.75
N THR A 29 -16.15 9.92 -25.19
CA THR A 29 -15.93 11.09 -24.31
C THR A 29 -16.95 11.09 -23.18
N VAL A 30 -16.53 11.50 -21.99
CA VAL A 30 -17.39 11.74 -20.83
C VAL A 30 -17.32 13.21 -20.46
N PRO A 31 -18.39 14.01 -20.67
CA PRO A 31 -18.40 15.42 -20.30
C PRO A 31 -18.23 15.61 -18.79
N ILE A 32 -17.36 16.54 -18.39
CA ILE A 32 -17.12 16.93 -17.00
C ILE A 32 -17.24 18.46 -16.92
N PRO A 33 -18.42 19.00 -16.56
CA PRO A 33 -18.74 20.43 -16.63
C PRO A 33 -17.77 21.38 -15.89
N GLY A 34 -16.99 20.87 -14.94
CA GLY A 34 -15.97 21.61 -14.21
C GLY A 34 -14.58 21.68 -14.87
N GLY A 35 -14.42 21.05 -16.03
CA GLY A 35 -13.15 20.89 -16.74
C GLY A 35 -12.23 19.90 -16.02
N PRO A 36 -12.06 18.66 -16.52
CA PRO A 36 -11.28 17.64 -15.83
C PRO A 36 -9.78 18.02 -15.80
N GLN A 37 -9.09 17.67 -14.72
CA GLN A 37 -7.69 18.05 -14.50
C GLN A 37 -6.78 16.84 -14.23
N TYR A 38 -7.04 16.09 -13.16
CA TYR A 38 -6.28 14.88 -12.81
C TYR A 38 -7.21 13.68 -12.72
N LEU A 39 -6.74 12.54 -13.22
CA LEU A 39 -7.45 11.26 -13.18
C LEU A 39 -6.72 10.28 -12.28
N SER A 40 -7.48 9.48 -11.54
CA SER A 40 -7.00 8.28 -10.86
C SER A 40 -7.99 7.15 -11.10
N ILE A 41 -7.49 5.95 -11.39
CA ILE A 41 -8.33 4.77 -11.67
C ILE A 41 -7.85 3.66 -10.74
N PRO A 42 -8.45 3.53 -9.54
CA PRO A 42 -8.21 2.41 -8.65
C PRO A 42 -8.57 1.07 -9.29
N LEU A 43 -8.18 -0.02 -8.64
CA LEU A 43 -8.67 -1.34 -9.02
C LEU A 43 -10.21 -1.38 -8.88
N GLY A 44 -10.92 -1.65 -9.98
CA GLY A 44 -12.37 -1.72 -9.97
C GLY A 44 -13.02 -1.10 -11.20
N THR A 45 -14.17 -0.47 -10.99
CA THR A 45 -15.08 -0.04 -12.06
C THR A 45 -15.25 1.48 -12.13
N MET A 46 -14.46 2.24 -11.36
CA MET A 46 -14.60 3.69 -11.21
C MET A 46 -13.31 4.41 -11.57
N ALA A 47 -13.44 5.50 -12.31
CA ALA A 47 -12.40 6.51 -12.46
C ALA A 47 -12.77 7.72 -11.60
N TYR A 48 -11.79 8.37 -10.96
CA TYR A 48 -11.97 9.58 -10.18
C TYR A 48 -11.31 10.73 -10.91
N VAL A 49 -11.99 11.86 -10.96
CA VAL A 49 -11.51 13.05 -11.65
C VAL A 49 -11.61 14.27 -10.75
N THR A 50 -10.50 15.01 -10.64
CA THR A 50 -10.54 16.37 -10.09
C THR A 50 -10.89 17.35 -11.20
N THR A 51 -11.56 18.44 -10.86
CA THR A 51 -11.95 19.47 -11.83
C THR A 51 -11.26 20.79 -11.55
N ARG A 52 -10.98 21.57 -12.60
CA ARG A 52 -10.41 22.92 -12.50
C ARG A 52 -11.36 23.87 -11.77
N SER A 53 -12.66 23.59 -11.78
CA SER A 53 -13.68 24.31 -11.01
C SER A 53 -13.70 23.98 -9.52
N GLY A 54 -12.88 23.04 -9.05
CA GLY A 54 -12.74 22.72 -7.63
C GLY A 54 -13.69 21.65 -7.11
N ALA A 55 -13.95 20.61 -7.92
CA ALA A 55 -14.74 19.44 -7.53
C ALA A 55 -13.95 18.13 -7.71
N VAL A 56 -14.44 17.06 -7.07
CA VAL A 56 -14.06 15.68 -7.39
C VAL A 56 -15.31 14.91 -7.77
N ASP A 57 -15.27 14.29 -8.93
CA ASP A 57 -16.34 13.44 -9.45
C ASP A 57 -15.81 12.01 -9.64
N ALA A 58 -16.67 11.00 -9.49
CA ALA A 58 -16.42 9.64 -9.94
C ALA A 58 -17.15 9.38 -11.25
N ILE A 59 -16.55 8.55 -12.11
CA ILE A 59 -17.09 8.12 -13.39
C ILE A 59 -17.15 6.60 -13.36
N ASP A 60 -18.35 6.06 -13.56
CA ASP A 60 -18.52 4.64 -13.81
C ASP A 60 -17.98 4.29 -15.20
N ILE A 61 -16.97 3.43 -15.25
CA ILE A 61 -16.18 3.14 -16.45
C ILE A 61 -17.03 2.50 -17.55
N PHE A 62 -18.08 1.75 -17.19
CA PHE A 62 -18.90 1.01 -18.16
C PHE A 62 -20.08 1.83 -18.69
N SER A 63 -20.74 2.58 -17.81
CA SER A 63 -21.92 3.37 -18.14
C SER A 63 -21.61 4.82 -18.48
N HIS A 64 -20.37 5.28 -18.22
CA HIS A 64 -19.93 6.67 -18.31
C HIS A 64 -20.76 7.64 -17.45
N LYS A 65 -21.48 7.11 -16.44
CA LYS A 65 -22.26 7.92 -15.53
C LYS A 65 -21.34 8.63 -14.54
N VAL A 66 -21.57 9.94 -14.36
CA VAL A 66 -20.81 10.79 -13.44
C VAL A 66 -21.54 10.94 -12.11
N PHE A 67 -20.79 10.85 -11.01
CA PHE A 67 -21.24 10.99 -9.64
C PHE A 67 -20.44 12.11 -8.96
N PRO A 68 -21.05 13.26 -8.67
CA PRO A 68 -20.39 14.30 -7.88
C PRO A 68 -20.14 13.80 -6.45
N LEU A 69 -18.91 13.98 -5.96
CA LEU A 69 -18.53 13.55 -4.61
C LEU A 69 -18.40 14.74 -3.67
N ILE A 70 -17.54 15.68 -4.03
CA ILE A 70 -17.20 16.84 -3.20
C ILE A 70 -16.88 18.05 -4.08
N SER A 71 -16.99 19.24 -3.50
CA SER A 71 -16.74 20.51 -4.18
C SER A 71 -16.21 21.57 -3.22
N GLY A 72 -15.74 22.68 -3.79
CA GLY A 72 -15.27 23.86 -3.05
C GLY A 72 -13.77 23.83 -2.72
N GLY A 73 -13.01 22.86 -3.23
CA GLY A 73 -11.56 22.76 -3.00
C GLY A 73 -10.72 23.21 -4.18
N LYS A 74 -9.40 23.06 -4.03
CA LYS A 74 -8.45 23.09 -5.15
C LYS A 74 -7.69 21.76 -5.14
N TYR A 75 -8.24 20.78 -5.86
CA TYR A 75 -7.79 19.40 -5.74
C TYR A 75 -6.62 19.08 -6.68
N GLY A 76 -5.61 18.40 -6.14
CA GLY A 76 -4.39 18.01 -6.84
C GLY A 76 -4.44 16.59 -7.45
N PRO A 77 -3.30 16.09 -7.95
CA PRO A 77 -3.15 14.71 -8.39
C PRO A 77 -3.46 13.74 -7.26
N MET A 78 -4.38 12.81 -7.52
CA MET A 78 -4.83 11.81 -6.57
C MET A 78 -4.01 10.53 -6.69
N ASP A 79 -3.97 9.74 -5.62
CA ASP A 79 -3.54 8.35 -5.65
C ASP A 79 -4.48 7.49 -4.81
N TYR A 80 -4.34 6.17 -4.84
CA TYR A 80 -5.24 5.26 -4.14
C TYR A 80 -4.49 4.17 -3.40
N ASP A 81 -5.11 3.66 -2.33
CA ASP A 81 -4.66 2.45 -1.67
C ASP A 81 -5.10 1.22 -2.49
N ALA A 82 -4.14 0.44 -2.97
CA ALA A 82 -4.41 -0.75 -3.78
C ALA A 82 -5.07 -1.90 -3.01
N ILE A 83 -5.06 -1.86 -1.67
CA ILE A 83 -5.66 -2.87 -0.80
C ILE A 83 -7.13 -2.55 -0.53
N THR A 84 -7.43 -1.29 -0.18
CA THR A 84 -8.78 -0.87 0.23
C THR A 84 -9.57 -0.21 -0.89
N GLY A 85 -8.90 0.43 -1.86
CA GLY A 85 -9.50 1.27 -2.88
C GLY A 85 -9.74 2.73 -2.45
N ASP A 86 -9.43 3.09 -1.19
CA ASP A 86 -9.55 4.46 -0.70
C ASP A 86 -8.76 5.43 -1.59
N VAL A 87 -9.37 6.55 -1.96
CA VAL A 87 -8.78 7.54 -2.86
C VAL A 87 -8.31 8.74 -2.06
N TYR A 88 -7.01 9.02 -2.14
CA TYR A 88 -6.36 10.12 -1.45
C TYR A 88 -6.29 11.34 -2.36
N VAL A 89 -6.88 12.45 -1.91
CA VAL A 89 -7.02 13.67 -2.71
C VAL A 89 -6.32 14.85 -2.01
N PRO A 90 -5.26 15.40 -2.59
CA PRO A 90 -4.65 16.63 -2.10
C PRO A 90 -5.62 17.80 -2.24
N ASP A 91 -5.97 18.47 -1.14
CA ASP A 91 -6.74 19.71 -1.16
C ASP A 91 -5.82 20.90 -0.83
N GLN A 92 -5.37 21.55 -1.90
CA GLN A 92 -4.44 22.67 -1.83
C GLN A 92 -5.04 23.89 -1.13
N LEU A 93 -6.34 24.11 -1.30
CA LEU A 93 -7.02 25.29 -0.77
C LEU A 93 -7.14 25.21 0.75
N HIS A 94 -7.57 24.06 1.25
CA HIS A 94 -7.78 23.85 2.69
C HIS A 94 -6.55 23.26 3.41
N LYS A 95 -5.44 23.04 2.70
CA LYS A 95 -4.17 22.55 3.26
C LYS A 95 -4.32 21.22 4.00
N GLN A 96 -5.01 20.29 3.35
CA GLN A 96 -5.36 19.00 3.91
C GLN A 96 -5.29 17.91 2.84
N LEU A 97 -5.14 16.67 3.27
CA LEU A 97 -5.36 15.49 2.43
C LEU A 97 -6.68 14.87 2.84
N ILE A 98 -7.61 14.72 1.90
CA ILE A 98 -8.89 14.05 2.16
C ILE A 98 -8.86 12.65 1.58
N VAL A 99 -9.61 11.74 2.21
CA VAL A 99 -9.73 10.36 1.77
C VAL A 99 -11.19 10.10 1.41
N LEU A 100 -11.42 9.59 0.20
CA LEU A 100 -12.72 9.23 -0.31
C LEU A 100 -12.95 7.72 -0.20
N THR A 101 -14.17 7.32 0.12
CA THR A 101 -14.56 5.92 0.12
C THR A 101 -14.70 5.40 -1.32
N PRO A 102 -14.15 4.21 -1.63
CA PRO A 102 -14.27 3.64 -2.97
C PRO A 102 -15.72 3.35 -3.34
N LEU A 103 -16.11 3.80 -4.52
CA LEU A 103 -17.35 3.45 -5.18
C LEU A 103 -17.20 2.20 -6.06
N SER A 104 -18.34 1.54 -6.30
CA SER A 104 -18.47 0.42 -7.25
C SER A 104 -19.67 0.64 -8.17
N SER A 105 -19.62 0.08 -9.37
CA SER A 105 -20.69 0.22 -10.38
C SER A 105 -22.05 -0.17 -9.81
N GLY A 106 -23.04 0.70 -9.99
CA GLY A 106 -24.38 0.52 -9.43
C GLY A 106 -24.51 0.78 -7.92
N GLY A 107 -23.43 1.14 -7.23
CA GLY A 107 -23.44 1.55 -5.83
C GLY A 107 -24.22 2.85 -5.64
N ASN A 108 -25.41 2.75 -5.05
CA ASN A 108 -26.21 3.88 -4.60
C ASN A 108 -26.77 3.55 -3.20
N PRO A 109 -26.78 4.50 -2.25
CA PRO A 109 -26.37 5.91 -2.40
C PRO A 109 -24.84 6.10 -2.38
N VAL A 110 -24.38 7.26 -2.85
CA VAL A 110 -22.99 7.72 -2.66
C VAL A 110 -22.73 7.87 -1.15
N PRO A 111 -21.61 7.36 -0.61
CA PRO A 111 -21.29 7.48 0.79
C PRO A 111 -21.06 8.96 1.18
N PRO A 112 -21.22 9.32 2.47
CA PRO A 112 -20.84 10.64 2.95
C PRO A 112 -19.33 10.85 2.80
N GLU A 113 -18.93 11.98 2.21
CA GLU A 113 -17.53 12.33 1.95
C GLU A 113 -17.13 13.67 2.60
N PRO A 114 -15.84 13.84 2.96
CA PRO A 114 -14.79 12.82 2.95
C PRO A 114 -14.91 11.84 4.12
N ASN A 115 -14.48 10.58 3.95
CA ASN A 115 -14.48 9.60 5.04
C ASN A 115 -13.40 9.89 6.11
N HIS A 116 -12.32 10.56 5.71
CA HIS A 116 -11.22 10.93 6.59
C HIS A 116 -10.47 12.16 6.06
N THR A 117 -9.77 12.85 6.96
CA THR A 117 -9.00 14.06 6.62
C THR A 117 -7.74 14.14 7.46
N TYR A 118 -6.60 14.36 6.80
CA TYR A 118 -5.33 14.70 7.41
C TYR A 118 -5.10 16.20 7.31
N HIS A 119 -4.94 16.86 8.45
CA HIS A 119 -4.58 18.28 8.49
C HIS A 119 -3.07 18.44 8.32
N LEU A 120 -2.64 19.07 7.23
CA LEU A 120 -1.23 19.22 6.88
C LEU A 120 -0.67 20.60 7.27
N GLY A 121 -1.55 21.61 7.40
CA GLY A 121 -1.17 23.00 7.69
C GLY A 121 -0.46 23.72 6.54
N VAL A 122 -0.12 23.00 5.48
CA VAL A 122 0.59 23.46 4.29
C VAL A 122 -0.05 22.81 3.05
N ALA A 123 -0.08 23.52 1.91
CA ALA A 123 -0.79 23.04 0.74
C ALA A 123 -0.10 21.81 0.12
N PRO A 124 -0.78 20.65 0.02
CA PRO A 124 -0.21 19.45 -0.61
C PRO A 124 -0.21 19.57 -2.14
N GLN A 125 0.90 19.21 -2.77
CA GLN A 125 1.07 19.25 -4.22
C GLN A 125 0.67 17.95 -4.89
N SER A 126 1.00 16.81 -4.29
CA SER A 126 0.68 15.46 -4.78
C SER A 126 0.70 14.47 -3.62
N VAL A 127 0.12 13.29 -3.83
CA VAL A 127 0.19 12.15 -2.91
C VAL A 127 0.62 10.89 -3.67
N ALA A 128 1.31 9.98 -2.98
CA ALA A 128 1.58 8.63 -3.46
C ALA A 128 1.43 7.63 -2.32
N ILE A 129 0.74 6.51 -2.55
CA ILE A 129 0.48 5.44 -1.60
C ILE A 129 1.29 4.21 -2.01
N THR A 130 1.92 3.51 -1.05
CA THR A 130 2.68 2.31 -1.37
C THR A 130 1.75 1.18 -1.81
N SER A 131 2.23 0.30 -2.71
CA SER A 131 1.40 -0.78 -3.27
C SER A 131 0.91 -1.80 -2.24
N ASP A 132 1.57 -1.88 -1.08
CA ASP A 132 1.17 -2.71 0.06
C ASP A 132 0.17 -2.00 0.99
N GLY A 133 -0.18 -0.73 0.70
CA GLY A 133 -1.11 0.06 1.49
C GLY A 133 -0.60 0.46 2.87
N GLN A 134 0.70 0.27 3.17
CA GLN A 134 1.22 0.52 4.53
C GLN A 134 1.64 1.97 4.77
N LEU A 135 2.16 2.64 3.74
CA LEU A 135 2.67 4.00 3.85
C LEU A 135 2.09 4.90 2.77
N GLY A 136 1.99 6.19 3.08
CA GLY A 136 1.68 7.24 2.12
C GLY A 136 2.68 8.38 2.21
N PHE A 137 2.87 9.11 1.12
CA PHE A 137 3.77 10.25 1.05
C PHE A 137 3.08 11.42 0.36
N VAL A 138 3.08 12.58 1.01
CA VAL A 138 2.44 13.79 0.50
C VAL A 138 3.49 14.86 0.28
N ALA A 139 3.66 15.30 -0.97
CA ALA A 139 4.53 16.45 -1.27
C ALA A 139 3.85 17.71 -0.76
N LEU A 140 4.54 18.51 0.05
CA LEU A 140 4.01 19.75 0.58
C LEU A 140 4.73 20.93 -0.07
N SER A 141 3.96 21.97 -0.38
CA SER A 141 4.55 23.26 -0.75
C SER A 141 5.49 23.75 0.35
N GLY A 142 6.69 24.24 0.02
CA GLY A 142 7.68 24.66 1.03
C GLY A 142 8.68 23.61 1.48
N GLY A 143 8.82 22.51 0.73
CA GLY A 143 10.02 21.67 0.78
C GLY A 143 9.96 20.48 1.73
N ASN A 144 8.77 20.13 2.22
CA ASN A 144 8.56 18.99 3.10
C ASN A 144 7.76 17.88 2.41
N VAL A 145 7.92 16.65 2.90
CA VAL A 145 7.10 15.49 2.55
C VAL A 145 6.50 14.93 3.84
N ALA A 146 5.17 14.88 3.95
CA ALA A 146 4.52 14.19 5.06
C ALA A 146 4.48 12.68 4.77
N MET A 147 4.87 11.87 5.76
CA MET A 147 4.78 10.42 5.71
C MET A 147 3.58 9.96 6.54
N LEU A 148 2.72 9.15 5.93
CA LEU A 148 1.49 8.63 6.50
C LEU A 148 1.68 7.18 6.89
N ASP A 149 1.13 6.80 8.04
CA ASP A 149 0.73 5.43 8.34
C ASP A 149 -0.72 5.30 7.85
N VAL A 150 -0.88 4.60 6.73
CA VAL A 150 -2.16 4.50 6.02
C VAL A 150 -3.18 3.70 6.84
N PRO A 151 -2.87 2.49 7.36
CA PRO A 151 -3.79 1.76 8.22
C PRO A 151 -4.10 2.48 9.53
N GLY A 152 -3.09 3.12 10.14
CA GLY A 152 -3.26 3.87 11.39
C GLY A 152 -3.91 5.24 11.21
N LYS A 153 -4.16 5.69 9.97
CA LYS A 153 -4.80 6.96 9.63
C LYS A 153 -4.14 8.17 10.30
N GLN A 154 -2.81 8.21 10.29
CA GLN A 154 -2.04 9.25 10.97
C GLN A 154 -0.80 9.67 10.20
N ILE A 155 -0.35 10.91 10.42
CA ILE A 155 0.94 11.39 9.94
C ILE A 155 2.00 10.94 10.94
N VAL A 156 2.97 10.16 10.49
CA VAL A 156 4.01 9.58 11.35
C VAL A 156 5.36 10.28 11.23
N ASN A 157 5.61 11.04 10.15
CA ASN A 157 6.83 11.82 10.00
C ASN A 157 6.64 12.99 9.02
N THR A 158 7.55 13.97 9.07
CA THR A 158 7.69 15.03 8.07
C THR A 158 9.16 15.14 7.69
N ILE A 159 9.45 14.93 6.41
CA ILE A 159 10.81 14.83 5.86
C ILE A 159 11.10 16.09 5.06
N PHE A 160 12.16 16.82 5.43
CA PHE A 160 12.61 17.97 4.65
C PHE A 160 13.42 17.51 3.43
N VAL A 161 12.96 17.90 2.25
CA VAL A 161 13.59 17.59 0.95
C VAL A 161 14.08 18.85 0.23
N GLY A 162 13.72 20.04 0.71
CA GLY A 162 14.05 21.33 0.11
C GLY A 162 13.19 21.67 -1.12
N GLY A 163 13.33 22.91 -1.61
CA GLY A 163 12.62 23.38 -2.80
C GLY A 163 11.08 23.36 -2.67
N ASN A 164 10.40 23.04 -3.77
CA ASN A 164 8.94 22.92 -3.83
C ASN A 164 8.59 21.57 -4.51
N PRO A 165 8.52 20.45 -3.76
CA PRO A 165 8.23 19.15 -4.35
C PRO A 165 6.84 19.16 -4.97
N HIS A 166 6.75 18.80 -6.25
CA HIS A 166 5.50 18.83 -7.03
C HIS A 166 4.91 17.46 -7.31
N PHE A 167 5.73 16.41 -7.27
CA PHE A 167 5.35 15.06 -7.63
C PHE A 167 6.10 14.07 -6.74
N ILE A 168 5.41 13.00 -6.36
CA ILE A 168 5.98 11.84 -5.67
C ILE A 168 5.43 10.61 -6.39
N VAL A 169 6.27 9.59 -6.49
CA VAL A 169 5.88 8.26 -6.91
C VAL A 169 6.41 7.26 -5.90
N THR A 170 5.54 6.34 -5.51
CA THR A 170 5.89 5.11 -4.79
C THR A 170 5.98 3.99 -5.82
N GLY A 171 6.87 3.04 -5.58
CA GLY A 171 6.99 1.86 -6.42
C GLY A 171 7.40 0.68 -5.57
N LEU A 172 7.53 -0.48 -6.20
CA LEU A 172 8.20 -1.60 -5.57
C LEU A 172 9.59 -1.13 -5.14
N TYR A 173 9.82 -1.09 -3.82
CA TYR A 173 11.18 -1.01 -3.33
C TYR A 173 11.90 -2.22 -3.94
N PRO A 174 13.02 -2.05 -4.67
CA PRO A 174 13.74 -3.20 -5.20
C PRO A 174 13.99 -4.15 -4.04
N PRO A 175 13.79 -5.47 -4.19
CA PRO A 175 14.17 -6.40 -3.14
C PRO A 175 15.60 -6.04 -2.75
N VAL A 176 15.87 -5.93 -1.45
CA VAL A 176 17.22 -5.61 -0.97
C VAL A 176 18.17 -6.55 -1.71
N VAL A 177 18.97 -6.01 -2.63
CA VAL A 177 20.00 -6.79 -3.31
C VAL A 177 21.04 -7.04 -2.23
N GLY A 178 20.83 -8.12 -1.48
CA GLY A 178 21.46 -8.29 -0.18
C GLY A 178 21.35 -9.70 0.39
N THR A 179 20.26 -10.44 0.18
CA THR A 179 20.34 -11.89 0.40
C THR A 179 20.92 -12.54 -0.84
N THR A 180 22.23 -12.46 -0.99
CA THR A 180 22.95 -13.39 -1.87
C THR A 180 22.53 -14.82 -1.52
N PRO A 181 22.55 -15.79 -2.46
CA PRO A 181 22.34 -17.20 -2.14
C PRO A 181 23.20 -17.67 -0.95
N GLN A 182 24.38 -17.04 -0.74
CA GLN A 182 25.20 -17.23 0.45
C GLN A 182 24.51 -16.87 1.76
N GLN A 183 23.75 -15.78 1.88
CA GLN A 183 23.12 -15.40 3.16
C GLN A 183 21.94 -16.33 3.49
N THR A 184 21.13 -16.70 2.50
CA THR A 184 20.07 -17.73 2.66
C THR A 184 20.67 -19.10 3.01
N ALA A 185 21.83 -19.45 2.43
CA ALA A 185 22.57 -20.66 2.76
C ALA A 185 23.18 -20.61 4.18
N VAL A 186 23.67 -19.45 4.64
CA VAL A 186 24.19 -19.27 5.99
C VAL A 186 23.08 -19.44 7.02
N TRP A 187 21.91 -18.81 6.82
CA TRP A 187 20.76 -19.01 7.71
C TRP A 187 20.27 -20.46 7.73
N GLY A 188 20.22 -21.11 6.56
CA GLY A 188 19.91 -22.55 6.47
C GLY A 188 20.94 -23.43 7.18
N THR A 189 22.23 -23.09 7.09
CA THR A 189 23.32 -23.82 7.75
C THR A 189 23.25 -23.66 9.27
N VAL A 190 23.03 -22.44 9.76
CA VAL A 190 22.88 -22.17 11.20
C VAL A 190 21.67 -22.90 11.78
N ILE A 191 20.53 -22.87 11.08
CA ILE A 191 19.31 -23.58 11.50
C ILE A 191 19.57 -25.10 11.55
N ASN A 192 20.21 -25.66 10.52
CA ASN A 192 20.54 -27.10 10.47
C ASN A 192 21.53 -27.49 11.57
N VAL A 193 22.58 -26.72 11.81
CA VAL A 193 23.57 -26.99 12.87
C VAL A 193 22.89 -26.97 14.25
N LEU A 194 22.04 -25.98 14.53
CA LEU A 194 21.29 -25.91 15.78
C LEU A 194 20.33 -27.10 15.93
N ALA A 195 19.65 -27.51 14.86
CA ALA A 195 18.79 -28.69 14.87
C ALA A 195 19.58 -29.98 15.15
N TYR A 196 20.74 -30.18 14.54
CA TYR A 196 21.59 -31.34 14.82
C TYR A 196 22.11 -31.35 16.26
N VAL A 197 22.58 -30.21 16.78
CA VAL A 197 23.02 -30.10 18.18
C VAL A 197 21.89 -30.47 19.14
N PHE A 198 20.67 -29.99 18.86
CA PHE A 198 19.49 -30.30 19.66
C PHE A 198 19.13 -31.80 19.62
N VAL A 199 19.13 -32.42 18.43
CA VAL A 199 18.87 -33.85 18.26
C VAL A 199 19.94 -34.69 18.97
N ILE A 200 21.22 -34.35 18.82
CA ILE A 200 22.31 -35.05 19.50
C ILE A 200 22.18 -34.94 21.02
N ALA A 201 21.84 -33.76 21.54
CA ALA A 201 21.59 -33.58 22.97
C ALA A 201 20.44 -34.46 23.47
N LEU A 202 19.34 -34.57 22.71
CA LEU A 202 18.20 -35.44 23.06
C LEU A 202 18.57 -36.93 23.17
N PHE A 203 19.57 -37.41 22.43
CA PHE A 203 20.00 -38.82 22.51
C PHE A 203 21.15 -39.05 23.50
N ILE A 204 22.15 -38.17 23.52
CA ILE A 204 23.36 -38.36 24.33
C ILE A 204 23.10 -38.03 25.81
N VAL A 205 22.33 -36.99 26.11
CA VAL A 205 22.10 -36.56 27.50
C VAL A 205 21.36 -37.65 28.30
N PRO A 206 20.26 -38.26 27.80
CA PRO A 206 19.61 -39.37 28.50
C PRO A 206 20.51 -40.60 28.67
N LEU A 207 21.35 -40.92 27.68
CA LEU A 207 22.30 -42.03 27.77
C LEU A 207 23.38 -41.80 28.84
N LEU A 208 23.89 -40.57 28.97
CA LEU A 208 24.86 -40.20 30.00
C LEU A 208 24.23 -40.19 31.39
N ILE A 209 23.00 -39.70 31.51
CA ILE A 209 22.22 -39.75 32.75
C ILE A 209 21.98 -41.21 33.15
N PHE A 210 21.51 -42.06 32.22
CA PHE A 210 21.28 -43.48 32.47
C PHE A 210 22.57 -44.23 32.85
N ARG A 211 23.70 -43.94 32.18
CA ARG A 211 25.03 -44.47 32.56
C ARG A 211 25.48 -44.03 33.95
N ARG A 212 25.18 -42.80 34.36
CA ARG A 212 25.47 -42.34 35.72
C ARG A 212 24.61 -43.05 36.76
N TYR A 213 23.32 -43.22 36.49
CA TYR A 213 22.41 -43.97 37.37
C TYR A 213 22.79 -45.46 37.48
N SER A 214 23.17 -46.12 36.38
CA SER A 214 23.58 -47.54 36.43
C SER A 214 24.91 -47.76 37.14
N ARG A 215 25.87 -46.83 37.04
CA ARG A 215 27.13 -46.86 37.81
C ARG A 215 26.93 -46.56 39.29
N ALA A 216 25.94 -45.74 39.66
CA ALA A 216 25.57 -45.49 41.05
C ALA A 216 24.87 -46.71 41.68
N GLY A 217 24.04 -47.44 40.91
CA GLY A 217 23.39 -48.68 41.36
C GLY A 217 24.34 -49.88 41.48
N GLY A 218 25.37 -49.97 40.63
CA GLY A 218 26.35 -51.07 40.65
C GLY A 218 27.33 -51.08 41.83
N LYS A 219 27.44 -49.98 42.60
CA LYS A 219 28.31 -49.91 43.79
C LYS A 219 27.64 -50.36 45.09
N ALA A 220 26.34 -50.71 45.06
CA ALA A 220 25.60 -51.13 46.26
C ALA A 220 25.50 -52.66 46.48
N SER A 221 26.01 -53.48 45.56
CA SER A 221 25.91 -54.95 45.66
C SER A 221 27.30 -55.61 45.78
N GLY A 222 28.06 -55.24 46.80
CA GLY A 222 29.39 -55.78 47.04
C GLY A 222 29.79 -55.81 48.52
N ILE A 223 28.84 -56.02 49.44
CA ILE A 223 29.13 -56.35 50.85
C ILE A 223 28.04 -57.31 51.34
N LYS A 224 28.41 -58.61 51.46
CA LYS A 224 27.85 -59.73 52.25
C LYS A 224 28.11 -61.02 51.44
N ASP A 225 28.80 -62.05 51.91
CA ASP A 225 28.98 -62.53 53.27
C ASP A 225 30.36 -63.19 53.47
N LYS A 226 30.92 -63.00 54.67
CA LYS A 226 31.90 -63.90 55.29
C LYS A 226 31.14 -65.10 55.86
N LYS A 227 31.57 -66.31 55.54
CA LYS A 227 31.75 -67.37 56.53
C LYS A 227 32.81 -68.35 56.07
#